data_AF-A0A8T0WU43-F1
#
_entry.id   AF-A0A8T0WU43-F1
#
_cell.length_a   1.000
_cell.length_b   1.000
_cell.length_c   1.000
_cell.angle_alpha   90.00
_cell.angle_beta   90.00
_cell.angle_gamma   90.00
#
_symmetry.space_group_name_H-M   'P 1'
#
loop_
_entity.id
_entity.type
_entity.pdbx_description
1 polymer ?
#
loop_
_entity_poly.entity_id
_entity_poly.type
_entity_poly.pdbx_seq_one_letter_code
_entity_poly.pdbx_strand_id
1 'polypeptide(L)'
;MFCSINDFYELTKTIFRFLIIGETEKGVVAAIFGKIEESIQNSSLLTDFKMDHLPSLFSKFDRLTELLYLNKQEHRYEVTILLQDIVDILIQDMIVDAQSILDVVNSPERLISDDDGAFGYYEPELFASVSSITNIRYPFLDGQLSQQKEQVKRLYLLLNTKEQVAEIPSNLEARRRISFFATSLFMDMPAAPKVRSMLSFSIITPYFMEEVKFSDEELYSNQDESSILSYMQKIYPDEWKNFSERIGPKATNDEIRYWASYRGQTLSRTVRGMMYYKKALRLQAFLDRTSDQESYKGLLATEQGKNKRNIHQSLSAEIEALADMKFSYIISCQKFGEQKIKGDPHAQDIIDLMTRYSALRVAYIEEKEVIENNVPHKVYSSVLIKAENNLDQEIYRIKLPGPPIIGEGKPENQNHAIIFTRGEALQTIDMNQDNYLEEAYKMRNVLQEFVIHPRDQAPTILGLREHIFTGSVSSLAGFMSYQETSFVTIGQRFLADPLRVRFHYGHPDIFDRIFHLTRGGVSKASKTINLSEDVFAGYNSILRHGNITYNEYIQVGKGRDVGLNQISKFEAKVANGNSEQTISRDIHRLGRRFDFFRMLSCYFTTVGFYFNSLVCSLSLSLSLSLSLSLSLSLSL
;
A
#
# COMPACT_ATOMS: atom_id res chain seq x y z
N MET A 1 10.70 -11.40 9.50
CA MET A 1 11.55 -12.55 9.89
C MET A 1 10.73 -13.66 10.54
N PHE A 2 9.96 -13.38 11.60
CA PHE A 2 9.09 -14.37 12.26
C PHE A 2 8.13 -15.10 11.31
N CYS A 3 7.41 -14.38 10.43
CA CYS A 3 6.52 -15.02 9.46
C CYS A 3 7.25 -15.95 8.49
N SER A 4 8.46 -15.60 8.05
CA SER A 4 9.26 -16.43 7.14
C SER A 4 9.78 -17.69 7.83
N ILE A 5 10.11 -17.60 9.12
CA ILE A 5 10.52 -18.76 9.94
C ILE A 5 9.33 -19.71 10.13
N ASN A 6 8.15 -19.18 10.46
CA ASN A 6 6.94 -19.99 10.58
C ASN A 6 6.55 -20.64 9.24
N ASP A 7 6.69 -19.89 8.13
CA ASP A 7 6.41 -20.42 6.80
C ASP A 7 7.38 -21.54 6.41
N PHE A 8 8.68 -21.38 6.69
CA PHE A 8 9.67 -22.44 6.52
C PHE A 8 9.30 -23.69 7.34
N TYR A 9 8.94 -23.51 8.62
CA TYR A 9 8.58 -24.61 9.51
C TYR A 9 7.34 -25.36 9.02
N GLU A 10 6.25 -24.65 8.70
CA GLU A 10 5.00 -25.24 8.23
C GLU A 10 5.12 -25.89 6.85
N LEU A 11 5.88 -25.29 5.93
CA LEU A 11 6.17 -25.90 4.63
C LEU A 11 6.99 -27.17 4.78
N THR A 12 8.02 -27.16 5.63
CA THR A 12 8.86 -28.34 5.88
C THR A 12 8.03 -29.49 6.46
N LYS A 13 7.21 -29.20 7.47
CA LYS A 13 6.28 -30.16 8.08
C LYS A 13 5.31 -30.74 7.06
N THR A 14 4.74 -29.90 6.20
CA THR A 14 3.81 -30.33 5.15
C THR A 14 4.50 -31.18 4.08
N ILE A 15 5.72 -30.80 3.68
CA ILE A 15 6.52 -31.54 2.69
C ILE A 15 6.88 -32.92 3.21
N PHE A 16 7.36 -33.01 4.45
CA PHE A 16 7.76 -34.28 5.06
C PHE A 16 6.56 -35.23 5.19
N ARG A 17 5.38 -34.72 5.54
CA ARG A 17 4.14 -35.50 5.63
C ARG A 17 3.73 -36.19 4.33
N PHE A 18 3.97 -35.59 3.17
CA PHE A 18 3.62 -36.23 1.89
C PHE A 18 4.78 -36.99 1.25
N LEU A 19 6.02 -36.58 1.53
CA LEU A 19 7.23 -37.20 1.01
C LEU A 19 7.47 -38.56 1.67
N ILE A 20 7.16 -38.70 2.96
CA ILE A 20 7.38 -39.93 3.73
C ILE A 20 6.11 -40.77 3.74
N ILE A 21 6.20 -42.03 3.30
CA ILE A 21 5.10 -42.99 3.24
C ILE A 21 5.16 -44.00 4.38
N GLY A 22 6.36 -44.43 4.80
CA GLY A 22 6.54 -45.43 5.85
C GLY A 22 6.00 -44.95 7.21
N GLU A 23 5.29 -45.83 7.92
CA GLU A 23 4.61 -45.50 9.17
C GLU A 23 5.59 -45.25 10.32
N THR A 24 6.68 -46.02 10.36
CA THR A 24 7.74 -45.88 11.36
C THR A 24 8.47 -44.54 11.20
N GLU A 25 8.84 -44.19 9.97
CA GLU A 25 9.50 -42.94 9.62
C GLU A 25 8.60 -41.73 9.89
N LYS A 26 7.30 -41.83 9.59
CA LYS A 26 6.31 -40.81 9.99
C LYS A 26 6.24 -40.64 11.50
N GLY A 27 6.26 -41.74 12.26
CA GLY A 27 6.24 -41.72 13.72
C GLY A 27 7.44 -40.97 14.30
N VAL A 28 8.65 -41.28 13.83
CA VAL A 28 9.88 -40.60 14.27
C VAL A 28 9.86 -39.11 13.91
N VAL A 29 9.51 -38.77 12.67
CA VAL A 29 9.45 -37.36 12.24
C VAL A 29 8.36 -36.60 13.00
N ALA A 30 7.21 -37.21 13.29
CA ALA A 30 6.17 -36.60 14.11
C ALA A 30 6.64 -36.35 15.54
N ALA A 31 7.41 -37.27 16.13
CA ALA A 31 7.99 -37.09 17.46
C ALA A 31 9.00 -35.92 17.52
N ILE A 32 9.83 -35.76 16.47
CA ILE A 32 10.74 -34.60 16.33
C ILE A 32 9.94 -33.30 16.28
N PHE A 33 8.93 -33.20 15.40
CA PHE A 33 8.10 -31.99 15.32
C PHE A 33 7.34 -31.72 16.63
N GLY A 34 6.87 -32.76 17.32
CA GLY A 34 6.23 -32.62 18.63
C GLY A 34 7.17 -32.05 19.69
N LYS A 35 8.43 -32.49 19.73
CA LYS A 35 9.44 -31.96 20.66
C LYS A 35 9.78 -30.49 20.37
N ILE A 36 9.81 -30.10 19.09
CA ILE A 36 9.96 -28.70 18.68
C ILE A 36 8.76 -27.87 19.14
N GLU A 37 7.53 -28.35 18.96
CA GLU A 37 6.30 -27.65 19.39
C GLU A 37 6.22 -27.47 20.91
N GLU A 38 6.57 -28.51 21.68
CA GLU A 38 6.66 -28.45 23.15
C GLU A 38 7.68 -27.39 23.60
N SER A 39 8.85 -27.38 22.98
CA SER A 39 9.90 -26.41 23.26
C SER A 39 9.50 -24.97 22.94
N ILE A 40 8.75 -24.76 21.84
CA ILE A 40 8.18 -23.46 21.48
C ILE A 40 7.15 -23.02 22.54
N GLN A 41 6.25 -23.91 22.97
CA GLN A 41 5.23 -23.62 23.99
C GLN A 41 5.86 -23.25 25.34
N ASN A 42 6.94 -23.94 25.71
CA ASN A 42 7.67 -23.72 26.96
C ASN A 42 8.72 -22.60 26.87
N SER A 43 8.92 -21.99 25.69
CA SER A 43 9.97 -20.98 25.43
C SER A 43 11.39 -21.46 25.78
N SER A 44 11.67 -22.74 25.55
CA SER A 44 12.88 -23.46 26.00
C SER A 44 13.78 -23.94 24.85
N LEU A 45 13.65 -23.36 23.64
CA LEU A 45 14.36 -23.83 22.44
C LEU A 45 15.89 -23.91 22.61
N LEU A 46 16.50 -22.91 23.26
CA LEU A 46 17.96 -22.87 23.49
C LEU A 46 18.42 -23.80 24.62
N THR A 47 17.49 -24.35 25.41
CA THR A 47 17.81 -25.36 26.42
C THR A 47 17.58 -26.78 25.90
N ASP A 48 16.58 -26.96 25.06
CA ASP A 48 16.17 -28.30 24.57
C ASP A 48 16.94 -28.70 23.30
N PHE A 49 17.49 -27.72 22.56
CA PHE A 49 18.25 -27.93 21.33
C PHE A 49 19.62 -27.22 21.36
N LYS A 50 20.68 -27.95 21.02
CA LYS A 50 22.01 -27.43 20.75
C LYS A 50 22.05 -26.81 19.34
N MET A 51 22.47 -25.55 19.26
CA MET A 51 22.45 -24.78 18.01
C MET A 51 23.75 -24.88 17.19
N ASP A 52 24.79 -25.53 17.71
CA ASP A 52 26.10 -25.64 17.07
C ASP A 52 26.05 -26.32 15.69
N HIS A 53 25.10 -27.24 15.50
CA HIS A 53 24.93 -28.00 14.26
C HIS A 53 23.89 -27.40 13.30
N LEU A 54 23.29 -26.25 13.62
CA LEU A 54 22.31 -25.57 12.78
C LEU A 54 22.82 -25.22 11.37
N PRO A 55 24.08 -24.76 11.17
CA PRO A 55 24.62 -24.53 9.82
C PRO A 55 24.71 -25.81 8.98
N SER A 56 25.04 -26.94 9.62
CA SER A 56 25.08 -28.25 8.96
C SER A 56 23.68 -28.67 8.53
N LEU A 57 22.70 -28.59 9.44
CA LEU A 57 21.30 -28.87 9.16
C LEU A 57 20.78 -28.01 8.00
N PHE A 58 21.08 -26.70 8.02
CA PHE A 58 20.71 -25.79 6.93
C PHE A 58 21.24 -26.27 5.59
N SER A 59 22.52 -26.67 5.51
CA SER A 59 23.13 -27.12 4.24
C SER A 59 22.44 -28.36 3.66
N LYS A 60 21.95 -29.26 4.52
CA LYS A 60 21.20 -30.46 4.12
C LYS A 60 19.81 -30.10 3.59
N PHE A 61 19.10 -29.18 4.26
CA PHE A 61 17.82 -28.65 3.76
C PHE A 61 17.96 -27.91 2.42
N ASP A 62 19.02 -27.12 2.25
CA ASP A 62 19.31 -26.40 1.02
C ASP A 62 19.39 -27.37 -0.17
N ARG A 63 20.23 -28.41 -0.06
CA ARG A 63 20.38 -29.46 -1.07
C ARG A 63 19.12 -30.30 -1.24
N LEU A 64 18.44 -30.67 -0.15
CA LEU A 64 17.20 -31.44 -0.23
C LEU A 64 16.14 -30.69 -1.05
N THR A 65 15.96 -29.39 -0.79
CA THR A 65 14.95 -28.60 -1.52
C THR A 65 15.28 -28.44 -3.00
N GLU A 66 16.55 -28.34 -3.37
CA GLU A 66 17.01 -28.32 -4.76
C GLU A 66 16.61 -29.62 -5.49
N LEU A 67 16.89 -30.78 -4.88
CA LEU A 67 16.54 -32.08 -5.47
C LEU A 67 15.03 -32.30 -5.55
N LEU A 68 14.29 -31.85 -4.54
CA LEU A 68 12.83 -31.88 -4.56
C LEU A 68 12.26 -30.98 -5.67
N TYR A 69 12.89 -29.84 -5.95
CA TYR A 69 12.49 -28.93 -7.02
C TYR A 69 12.75 -29.52 -8.42
N LEU A 70 13.92 -30.16 -8.62
CA LEU A 70 14.25 -30.86 -9.86
C LEU A 70 13.34 -32.08 -10.11
N ASN A 71 12.96 -32.79 -9.04
CA ASN A 71 12.03 -33.92 -9.02
C ASN A 71 12.34 -35.01 -10.07
N LYS A 72 13.59 -35.48 -10.13
CA LYS A 72 14.03 -36.51 -11.08
C LYS A 72 14.33 -37.84 -10.38
N GLN A 73 13.93 -38.95 -10.99
CA GLN A 73 14.13 -40.30 -10.45
C GLN A 73 15.59 -40.61 -10.07
N GLU A 74 16.56 -40.09 -10.82
CA GLU A 74 18.00 -40.31 -10.62
C GLU A 74 18.50 -39.85 -9.24
N HIS A 75 17.84 -38.88 -8.62
CA HIS A 75 18.23 -38.34 -7.32
C HIS A 75 17.59 -39.04 -6.13
N ARG A 76 16.80 -40.11 -6.33
CA ARG A 76 16.05 -40.77 -5.25
C ARG A 76 16.96 -41.21 -4.09
N TYR A 77 18.09 -41.83 -4.41
CA TYR A 77 19.05 -42.30 -3.41
C TYR A 77 19.67 -41.14 -2.60
N GLU A 78 20.00 -40.04 -3.28
CA GLU A 78 20.55 -38.83 -2.66
C GLU A 78 19.51 -38.17 -1.72
N VAL A 79 18.24 -38.11 -2.12
CA VAL A 79 17.14 -37.62 -1.28
C VAL A 79 16.98 -38.47 -0.01
N THR A 80 17.05 -39.80 -0.14
CA THR A 80 16.97 -40.72 0.99
C THR A 80 18.10 -40.47 2.00
N ILE A 81 19.33 -40.33 1.52
CA ILE A 81 20.50 -40.03 2.39
C ILE A 81 20.32 -38.68 3.08
N LEU A 82 19.88 -37.66 2.35
CA LEU A 82 19.68 -36.33 2.96
C LEU A 82 18.59 -36.34 4.04
N LEU A 83 17.52 -37.11 3.87
CA LEU A 83 16.51 -37.29 4.91
C LEU A 83 17.08 -38.01 6.14
N GLN A 84 17.92 -39.04 5.92
CA GLN A 84 18.63 -39.73 7.01
C GLN A 84 19.53 -38.75 7.77
N ASP A 85 20.40 -38.04 7.06
CA ASP A 85 21.33 -37.06 7.63
C ASP A 85 20.60 -35.97 8.43
N ILE A 86 19.47 -35.47 7.92
CA ILE A 86 18.66 -34.45 8.61
C ILE A 86 18.13 -35.00 9.93
N VAL A 87 17.60 -36.22 9.94
CA VAL A 87 17.07 -36.84 11.15
C VAL A 87 18.20 -37.14 12.15
N ASP A 88 19.34 -37.64 11.69
CA ASP A 88 20.47 -37.94 12.57
C ASP A 88 21.04 -36.69 13.22
N ILE A 89 21.23 -35.60 12.46
CA ILE A 89 21.66 -34.31 13.02
C ILE A 89 20.65 -33.81 14.06
N LEU A 90 19.35 -33.94 13.80
CA LEU A 90 18.32 -33.50 14.74
C LEU A 90 18.32 -34.33 16.03
N ILE A 91 18.36 -35.66 15.93
CA ILE A 91 18.25 -36.57 17.06
C ILE A 91 19.57 -36.66 17.86
N GLN A 92 20.70 -36.85 17.19
CA GLN A 92 21.98 -37.17 17.83
C GLN A 92 22.75 -35.92 18.24
N ASP A 93 22.71 -34.88 17.40
CA ASP A 93 23.59 -33.71 17.57
C ASP A 93 22.87 -32.49 18.15
N MET A 94 21.57 -32.31 17.84
CA MET A 94 20.81 -31.13 18.25
C MET A 94 19.93 -31.34 19.49
N ILE A 95 19.11 -32.39 19.58
CA ILE A 95 18.21 -32.60 20.72
C ILE A 95 19.01 -33.00 21.98
N VAL A 96 18.81 -32.29 23.09
CA VAL A 96 19.54 -32.55 24.35
C VAL A 96 19.07 -33.83 25.05
N ASP A 97 17.76 -34.09 25.06
CA ASP A 97 17.16 -35.34 25.56
C ASP A 97 16.39 -36.04 24.45
N ALA A 98 17.06 -36.90 23.71
CA ALA A 98 16.48 -37.63 22.58
C ALA A 98 15.83 -38.96 22.98
N GLN A 99 15.84 -39.34 24.27
CA GLN A 99 15.46 -40.69 24.71
C GLN A 99 14.04 -41.06 24.29
N SER A 100 13.10 -40.11 24.43
CA SER A 100 11.70 -40.30 24.02
C SER A 100 11.51 -40.53 22.51
N ILE A 101 12.46 -40.09 21.67
CA ILE A 101 12.42 -40.29 20.21
C ILE A 101 13.17 -41.58 19.85
N LEU A 102 14.29 -41.85 20.53
CA LEU A 102 15.06 -43.10 20.37
C LEU A 102 14.23 -44.33 20.71
N ASP A 103 13.32 -44.24 21.69
CA ASP A 103 12.39 -45.32 22.02
C ASP A 103 11.39 -45.62 20.87
N VAL A 104 11.05 -44.60 20.06
CA VAL A 104 10.22 -44.75 18.84
C VAL A 104 11.04 -45.31 17.68
N VAL A 105 12.32 -44.90 17.55
CA VAL A 105 13.25 -45.41 16.53
C VAL A 105 13.58 -46.89 16.77
N ASN A 106 13.68 -47.30 18.04
CA ASN A 106 13.98 -48.68 18.44
C ASN A 106 12.71 -49.52 18.66
N SER A 107 11.64 -49.28 17.89
CA SER A 107 10.43 -50.10 17.99
C SER A 107 10.72 -51.56 17.58
N PRO A 108 10.07 -52.56 18.21
CA PRO A 108 10.32 -53.98 17.94
C PRO A 108 10.02 -54.40 16.49
N GLU A 109 9.34 -53.55 15.72
CA GLU A 109 9.05 -53.74 14.30
C GLU A 109 10.30 -53.57 13.41
N ARG A 110 11.40 -52.99 13.93
CA ARG A 110 12.67 -52.78 13.21
C ARG A 110 13.76 -53.81 13.54
N LEU A 111 13.37 -54.92 14.19
CA LEU A 111 14.27 -56.01 14.52
C LEU A 111 14.55 -56.84 13.26
N ILE A 112 15.81 -56.87 12.85
CA ILE A 112 16.31 -57.80 11.84
C ILE A 112 16.91 -58.99 12.59
N SER A 113 16.46 -60.20 12.24
CA SER A 113 17.05 -61.45 12.73
C SER A 113 18.18 -61.90 11.80
N ASP A 114 19.28 -62.36 12.35
CA ASP A 114 20.28 -63.10 11.58
C ASP A 114 19.66 -64.38 10.96
N ASP A 115 20.27 -64.94 9.91
CA ASP A 115 19.77 -66.13 9.17
C ASP A 115 19.52 -67.36 10.08
N ASP A 116 20.17 -67.41 11.25
CA ASP A 116 20.01 -68.44 12.28
C ASP A 116 19.02 -68.08 13.42
N GLY A 117 18.38 -66.90 13.36
CA GLY A 117 17.32 -66.46 14.29
C GLY A 117 17.74 -66.26 15.76
N ALA A 118 19.04 -66.34 16.07
CA ALA A 118 19.54 -66.36 17.44
C ALA A 118 19.72 -64.97 18.08
N PHE A 119 19.87 -63.91 17.28
CA PHE A 119 20.00 -62.53 17.74
C PHE A 119 19.18 -61.59 16.85
N GLY A 120 18.45 -60.66 17.47
CA GLY A 120 17.76 -59.57 16.79
C GLY A 120 18.53 -58.27 16.99
N TYR A 121 18.87 -57.58 15.91
CA TYR A 121 19.51 -56.27 15.96
C TYR A 121 18.58 -55.23 15.32
N TYR A 122 18.60 -53.99 15.84
CA TYR A 122 17.85 -52.89 15.26
C TYR A 122 18.52 -52.41 13.98
N GLU A 123 17.72 -52.17 12.95
CA GLU A 123 18.20 -51.54 11.72
C GLU A 123 18.73 -50.13 12.01
N PRO A 124 20.04 -49.85 11.80
CA PRO A 124 20.68 -48.62 12.29
C PRO A 124 20.22 -47.36 11.53
N GLU A 125 19.70 -47.50 10.31
CA GLU A 125 19.38 -46.38 9.42
C GLU A 125 17.87 -46.30 9.21
N LEU A 126 17.26 -45.14 9.48
CA LEU A 126 15.81 -44.93 9.37
C LEU A 126 15.31 -44.93 7.91
N PHE A 127 16.02 -44.24 7.02
CA PHE A 127 15.68 -44.08 5.60
C PHE A 127 16.65 -44.79 4.66
N ALA A 128 17.94 -44.85 5.01
CA ALA A 128 19.01 -45.30 4.10
C ALA A 128 19.13 -46.83 3.93
N SER A 129 18.32 -47.62 4.65
CA SER A 129 18.32 -49.06 4.52
C SER A 129 17.70 -49.55 3.19
N VAL A 130 18.12 -50.73 2.74
CA VAL A 130 17.68 -51.31 1.45
C VAL A 130 16.17 -51.55 1.39
N SER A 131 15.54 -51.82 2.54
CA SER A 131 14.09 -51.98 2.73
C SER A 131 13.36 -50.62 2.73
N SER A 132 13.93 -49.59 3.36
CA SER A 132 13.32 -48.28 3.58
C SER A 132 13.44 -47.28 2.42
N ILE A 133 14.26 -47.54 1.40
CA ILE A 133 14.31 -46.73 0.16
C ILE A 133 12.94 -46.65 -0.55
N THR A 134 12.06 -47.63 -0.34
CA THR A 134 10.68 -47.63 -0.86
C THR A 134 9.71 -46.77 -0.06
N ASN A 135 10.10 -46.34 1.15
CA ASN A 135 9.24 -45.61 2.09
C ASN A 135 9.17 -44.10 1.81
N ILE A 136 9.79 -43.62 0.73
CA ILE A 136 9.65 -42.24 0.25
C ILE A 136 8.92 -42.15 -1.10
N ARG A 137 8.09 -41.12 -1.23
CA ARG A 137 7.36 -40.75 -2.44
C ARG A 137 8.18 -39.78 -3.29
N TYR A 138 9.26 -40.28 -3.89
CA TYR A 138 10.11 -39.49 -4.80
C TYR A 138 10.47 -40.29 -6.06
N PRO A 139 10.30 -39.71 -7.27
CA PRO A 139 9.70 -38.41 -7.59
C PRO A 139 8.18 -38.44 -7.38
N PHE A 140 7.59 -37.27 -7.13
CA PHE A 140 6.13 -37.15 -7.01
C PHE A 140 5.48 -36.91 -8.39
N LEU A 141 4.31 -37.52 -8.63
CA LEU A 141 3.62 -37.56 -9.94
C LEU A 141 3.05 -36.19 -10.36
N ASP A 142 3.33 -35.76 -11.60
CA ASP A 142 2.91 -34.45 -12.15
C ASP A 142 1.37 -34.29 -12.37
N GLY A 143 0.61 -35.38 -12.49
CA GLY A 143 -0.76 -35.35 -13.03
C GLY A 143 -1.88 -34.90 -12.07
N GLN A 144 -1.68 -34.93 -10.74
CA GLN A 144 -2.74 -34.61 -9.77
C GLN A 144 -2.28 -33.80 -8.54
N LEU A 145 -1.00 -33.42 -8.43
CA LEU A 145 -0.40 -32.82 -7.22
C LEU A 145 0.29 -31.47 -7.49
N SER A 146 -0.37 -30.57 -8.22
CA SER A 146 0.13 -29.21 -8.49
C SER A 146 0.48 -28.41 -7.21
N GLN A 147 -0.14 -28.76 -6.08
CA GLN A 147 0.08 -28.11 -4.78
C GLN A 147 1.45 -28.45 -4.18
N GLN A 148 1.86 -29.72 -4.24
CA GLN A 148 3.12 -30.18 -3.63
C GLN A 148 4.32 -29.57 -4.35
N LYS A 149 4.26 -29.50 -5.69
CA LYS A 149 5.29 -28.87 -6.52
C LYS A 149 5.48 -27.39 -6.18
N GLU A 150 4.39 -26.65 -5.97
CA GLU A 150 4.46 -25.24 -5.57
C GLU A 150 4.91 -25.06 -4.11
N GLN A 151 4.53 -25.96 -3.18
CA GLN A 151 5.06 -25.96 -1.81
C GLN A 151 6.57 -26.17 -1.79
N VAL A 152 7.06 -27.15 -2.55
CA VAL A 152 8.48 -27.43 -2.73
C VAL A 152 9.18 -26.23 -3.39
N LYS A 153 8.61 -25.65 -4.44
CA LYS A 153 9.13 -24.45 -5.09
C LYS A 153 9.20 -23.26 -4.12
N ARG A 154 8.19 -23.07 -3.26
CA ARG A 154 8.17 -22.01 -2.25
C ARG A 154 9.26 -22.23 -1.20
N LEU A 155 9.40 -23.45 -0.69
CA LEU A 155 10.45 -23.80 0.26
C LEU A 155 11.85 -23.63 -0.38
N TYR A 156 12.01 -24.09 -1.62
CA TYR A 156 13.23 -23.88 -2.42
C TYR A 156 13.53 -22.39 -2.56
N LEU A 157 12.57 -21.57 -2.98
CA LEU A 157 12.77 -20.12 -3.10
C LEU A 157 13.08 -19.45 -1.74
N LEU A 158 12.50 -19.92 -0.64
CA LEU A 158 12.80 -19.38 0.71
C LEU A 158 14.27 -19.63 1.13
N LEU A 159 14.84 -20.78 0.76
CA LEU A 159 16.22 -21.17 1.13
C LEU A 159 17.27 -20.72 0.10
N ASN A 160 16.94 -20.87 -1.19
CA ASN A 160 17.85 -20.67 -2.32
C ASN A 160 17.79 -19.27 -2.94
N THR A 161 17.11 -18.30 -2.33
CA THR A 161 17.33 -16.86 -2.65
C THR A 161 18.74 -16.36 -2.34
N LYS A 162 19.68 -17.25 -1.96
CA LYS A 162 21.11 -16.95 -1.78
C LYS A 162 21.78 -16.43 -3.05
N GLU A 163 21.18 -16.64 -4.21
CA GLU A 163 21.42 -15.86 -5.44
C GLU A 163 20.13 -15.05 -5.68
N GLN A 164 19.99 -13.75 -5.41
CA GLN A 164 20.87 -12.65 -5.69
C GLN A 164 20.54 -11.42 -4.80
N VAL A 165 21.28 -11.22 -3.69
CA VAL A 165 21.42 -9.87 -3.11
C VAL A 165 22.06 -8.90 -4.15
N ALA A 166 22.64 -9.45 -5.23
CA ALA A 166 23.21 -8.76 -6.38
C ALA A 166 22.16 -8.18 -7.37
N GLU A 167 20.90 -8.62 -7.38
CA GLU A 167 19.87 -8.15 -8.34
C GLU A 167 19.04 -6.99 -7.77
N ILE A 168 19.71 -6.06 -7.08
CA ILE A 168 19.05 -4.85 -6.60
C ILE A 168 18.49 -4.09 -7.82
N PRO A 169 17.16 -3.88 -7.94
CA PRO A 169 16.54 -3.32 -9.14
C PRO A 169 17.29 -2.07 -9.60
N SER A 170 17.75 -1.99 -10.85
CA SER A 170 18.57 -0.84 -11.30
C SER A 170 17.85 0.51 -11.14
N ASN A 171 16.52 0.51 -11.31
CA ASN A 171 15.67 1.68 -11.16
C ASN A 171 15.65 2.18 -9.70
N LEU A 172 16.01 3.44 -9.50
CA LEU A 172 16.09 4.07 -8.17
C LEU A 172 14.74 4.16 -7.46
N GLU A 173 13.66 4.44 -8.19
CA GLU A 173 12.31 4.48 -7.63
C GLU A 173 11.85 3.10 -7.15
N ALA A 174 12.16 2.02 -7.88
CA ALA A 174 11.88 0.66 -7.47
C ALA A 174 12.63 0.31 -6.18
N ARG A 175 13.93 0.65 -6.07
CA ARG A 175 14.70 0.46 -4.83
C ARG A 175 14.07 1.19 -3.66
N ARG A 176 13.74 2.47 -3.83
CA ARG A 176 13.13 3.30 -2.80
C ARG A 176 11.80 2.72 -2.32
N ARG A 177 10.91 2.38 -3.25
CA ARG A 177 9.58 1.84 -3.00
C ARG A 177 9.63 0.50 -2.25
N ILE A 178 10.43 -0.45 -2.74
CA ILE A 178 10.59 -1.76 -2.11
C ILE A 178 11.25 -1.63 -0.74
N SER A 179 12.29 -0.79 -0.61
CA SER A 179 12.97 -0.54 0.66
C SER A 179 12.02 0.05 1.71
N PHE A 180 11.24 1.08 1.33
CA PHE A 180 10.24 1.66 2.23
C PHE A 180 9.18 0.64 2.62
N PHE A 181 8.60 -0.06 1.64
CA PHE A 181 7.59 -1.08 1.90
C PHE A 181 8.12 -2.15 2.87
N ALA A 182 9.27 -2.75 2.57
CA ALA A 182 9.88 -3.78 3.41
C ALA A 182 10.17 -3.29 4.82
N THR A 183 10.71 -2.08 4.98
CA THR A 183 11.02 -1.50 6.30
C THR A 183 9.75 -1.17 7.08
N SER A 184 8.75 -0.61 6.40
CA SER A 184 7.48 -0.21 7.02
C SER A 184 6.68 -1.38 7.59
N LEU A 185 6.86 -2.61 7.06
CA LEU A 185 6.23 -3.82 7.58
C LEU A 185 6.66 -4.19 9.01
N PHE A 186 7.77 -3.62 9.49
CA PHE A 186 8.25 -3.81 10.87
C PHE A 186 7.84 -2.69 11.82
N MET A 187 7.11 -1.68 11.33
CA MET A 187 6.54 -0.65 12.19
C MET A 187 5.34 -1.20 12.97
N ASP A 188 5.02 -0.55 14.09
CA ASP A 188 3.81 -0.87 14.84
C ASP A 188 2.58 -0.57 13.97
N MET A 189 1.80 -1.61 13.71
CA MET A 189 0.58 -1.55 12.90
C MET A 189 -0.43 -2.59 13.42
N PRO A 190 -1.73 -2.27 13.43
CA PRO A 190 -2.75 -3.23 13.79
C PRO A 190 -2.77 -4.43 12.84
N ALA A 191 -3.19 -5.59 13.37
CA ALA A 191 -3.41 -6.77 12.55
C ALA A 191 -4.54 -6.52 11.53
N ALA A 192 -4.29 -6.85 10.26
CA ALA A 192 -5.28 -6.67 9.20
C ALA A 192 -6.43 -7.68 9.35
N PRO A 193 -7.70 -7.23 9.38
CA PRO A 193 -8.83 -8.14 9.30
C PRO A 193 -8.94 -8.75 7.91
N LYS A 194 -9.72 -9.84 7.78
CA LYS A 194 -10.15 -10.34 6.47
C LYS A 194 -10.89 -9.24 5.70
N VAL A 195 -10.77 -9.19 4.38
CA VAL A 195 -11.43 -8.21 3.49
C VAL A 195 -12.93 -8.17 3.74
N ARG A 196 -13.59 -9.29 4.04
CA ARG A 196 -15.03 -9.28 4.38
C ARG A 196 -15.36 -8.45 5.64
N SER A 197 -14.44 -8.41 6.59
CA SER A 197 -14.62 -7.84 7.93
C SER A 197 -13.97 -6.45 8.09
N MET A 198 -13.20 -5.98 7.10
CA MET A 198 -12.62 -4.63 7.15
C MET A 198 -13.71 -3.55 6.99
N LEU A 199 -13.41 -2.33 7.44
CA LEU A 199 -14.20 -1.14 7.11
C LEU A 199 -14.18 -0.88 5.60
N SER A 200 -15.33 -0.50 5.05
CA SER A 200 -15.41 0.02 3.70
C SER A 200 -14.94 1.47 3.68
N PHE A 201 -14.38 1.90 2.56
CA PHE A 201 -13.94 3.28 2.41
C PHE A 201 -14.15 3.83 1.01
N SER A 202 -14.21 5.15 0.93
CA SER A 202 -14.22 5.87 -0.34
C SER A 202 -13.03 6.78 -0.47
N ILE A 203 -12.64 7.05 -1.71
CA ILE A 203 -11.72 8.13 -2.05
C ILE A 203 -12.52 9.25 -2.71
N ILE A 204 -12.19 10.49 -2.36
CA ILE A 204 -12.65 11.68 -3.05
C ILE A 204 -11.47 12.51 -3.55
N THR A 205 -11.46 12.83 -4.84
CA THR A 205 -10.46 13.69 -5.46
C THR A 205 -11.15 14.87 -6.13
N PRO A 206 -10.94 16.12 -5.66
CA PRO A 206 -11.41 17.30 -6.37
C PRO A 206 -10.57 17.49 -7.63
N TYR A 207 -11.25 17.77 -8.74
CA TYR A 207 -10.66 17.97 -10.06
C TYR A 207 -11.23 19.23 -10.69
N PHE A 208 -10.40 19.99 -11.41
CA PHE A 208 -10.85 21.19 -12.08
C PHE A 208 -10.65 21.16 -13.59
N MET A 209 -9.42 21.34 -14.04
CA MET A 209 -9.05 21.54 -15.44
C MET A 209 -7.63 21.02 -15.72
N GLU A 210 -7.03 20.29 -14.79
CA GLU A 210 -5.72 19.68 -15.00
C GLU A 210 -5.78 18.66 -16.14
N GLU A 211 -4.64 18.42 -16.79
CA GLU A 211 -4.60 17.47 -17.90
C GLU A 211 -5.05 16.07 -17.47
N VAL A 212 -5.99 15.50 -18.22
CA VAL A 212 -6.51 14.16 -17.92
C VAL A 212 -5.52 13.10 -18.39
N LYS A 213 -5.10 13.22 -19.64
CA LYS A 213 -4.19 12.34 -20.36
C LYS A 213 -3.56 13.19 -21.47
N PHE A 214 -2.24 13.18 -21.61
CA PHE A 214 -1.59 13.94 -22.68
C PHE A 214 -2.17 13.58 -24.04
N SER A 215 -2.43 14.59 -24.86
CA SER A 215 -2.85 14.42 -26.25
C SER A 215 -1.67 14.01 -27.14
N ASP A 216 -1.98 13.50 -28.33
CA ASP A 216 -0.94 13.20 -29.33
C ASP A 216 -0.20 14.46 -29.76
N GLU A 217 -0.93 15.56 -29.95
CA GLU A 217 -0.35 16.85 -30.33
C GLU A 217 0.66 17.32 -29.28
N GLU A 218 0.32 17.29 -28.00
CA GLU A 218 1.24 17.68 -26.94
C GLU A 218 2.48 16.79 -26.87
N LEU A 219 2.32 15.47 -26.96
CA LEU A 219 3.42 14.52 -26.82
C LEU A 219 4.47 14.64 -27.90
N TYR A 220 4.03 14.96 -29.13
CA TYR A 220 4.88 15.04 -30.31
C TYR A 220 5.21 16.47 -30.73
N SER A 221 4.55 17.49 -30.15
CA SER A 221 4.86 18.90 -30.44
C SER A 221 6.28 19.27 -29.99
N ASN A 222 7.04 19.90 -30.89
CA ASN A 222 8.36 20.44 -30.61
C ASN A 222 8.21 21.92 -30.23
N GLN A 223 7.87 22.20 -28.97
CA GLN A 223 7.78 23.60 -28.49
C GLN A 223 9.17 24.17 -28.18
N ASP A 224 10.09 23.37 -27.62
CA ASP A 224 11.45 23.80 -27.21
C ASP A 224 12.50 22.72 -27.56
N GLU A 225 12.87 22.62 -28.85
CA GLU A 225 13.92 21.74 -29.42
C GLU A 225 13.69 20.20 -29.33
N SER A 226 12.84 19.72 -28.42
CA SER A 226 12.47 18.30 -28.29
C SER A 226 11.01 18.13 -27.85
N SER A 227 10.37 17.05 -28.29
CA SER A 227 9.01 16.71 -27.90
C SER A 227 8.94 16.22 -26.45
N ILE A 228 7.77 16.35 -25.80
CA ILE A 228 7.55 15.87 -24.42
C ILE A 228 7.92 14.39 -24.31
N LEU A 229 7.55 13.58 -25.31
CA LEU A 229 7.88 12.16 -25.31
C LEU A 229 9.40 11.92 -25.34
N SER A 230 10.13 12.61 -26.24
CA SER A 230 11.59 12.51 -26.31
C SER A 230 12.28 12.96 -25.03
N TYR A 231 11.76 14.01 -24.39
CA TYR A 231 12.23 14.46 -23.09
C TYR A 231 12.01 13.38 -22.01
N MET A 232 10.81 12.82 -21.91
CA MET A 232 10.48 11.77 -20.93
C MET A 232 11.32 10.49 -21.13
N GLN A 233 11.56 10.08 -22.37
CA GLN A 233 12.43 8.95 -22.68
C GLN A 233 13.88 9.19 -22.23
N LYS A 234 14.35 10.44 -22.28
CA LYS A 234 15.70 10.82 -21.86
C LYS A 234 15.86 10.83 -20.35
N ILE A 235 14.84 11.27 -19.60
CA ILE A 235 14.89 11.31 -18.13
C ILE A 235 14.49 9.97 -17.48
N TYR A 236 13.77 9.10 -18.18
CA TYR A 236 13.38 7.75 -17.72
C TYR A 236 13.77 6.64 -18.70
N PRO A 237 15.07 6.49 -19.05
CA PRO A 237 15.51 5.58 -20.10
C PRO A 237 15.30 4.10 -19.73
N ASP A 238 15.51 3.75 -18.47
CA ASP A 238 15.29 2.42 -17.92
C ASP A 238 13.80 2.06 -17.90
N GLU A 239 12.94 2.99 -17.53
CA GLU A 239 11.49 2.76 -17.53
C GLU A 239 10.90 2.66 -18.94
N TRP A 240 11.46 3.39 -19.90
CA TRP A 240 11.08 3.28 -21.31
C TRP A 240 11.50 1.93 -21.90
N LYS A 241 12.70 1.45 -21.56
CA LYS A 241 13.16 0.10 -21.93
C LYS A 241 12.22 -0.96 -21.36
N ASN A 242 11.90 -0.88 -20.07
CA ASN A 242 10.97 -1.81 -19.41
C ASN A 242 9.54 -1.75 -20.00
N PHE A 243 9.11 -0.59 -20.48
CA PHE A 243 7.84 -0.44 -21.17
C PHE A 243 7.86 -1.12 -22.54
N SER A 244 8.89 -0.83 -23.34
CA SER A 244 9.10 -1.43 -24.67
C SER A 244 9.22 -2.96 -24.59
N GLU A 245 9.87 -3.49 -23.55
CA GLU A 245 9.98 -4.92 -23.30
C GLU A 245 8.62 -5.57 -23.01
N ARG A 246 7.77 -4.94 -22.18
CA ARG A 246 6.46 -5.47 -21.79
C ARG A 246 5.40 -5.41 -22.87
N ILE A 247 5.33 -4.29 -23.60
CA ILE A 247 4.32 -4.07 -24.64
C ILE A 247 4.77 -4.67 -25.98
N GLY A 248 6.08 -4.77 -26.19
CA GLY A 248 6.68 -5.19 -27.45
C GLY A 248 6.79 -4.04 -28.46
N PRO A 249 7.32 -4.32 -29.67
CA PRO A 249 7.65 -3.30 -30.68
C PRO A 249 6.45 -2.61 -31.33
N LYS A 250 5.21 -3.03 -31.03
CA LYS A 250 3.96 -2.49 -31.60
C LYS A 250 3.08 -1.85 -30.54
N ALA A 251 3.67 -1.04 -29.65
CA ALA A 251 2.91 -0.25 -28.70
C ALA A 251 1.92 0.66 -29.43
N THR A 252 0.65 0.61 -29.02
CA THR A 252 -0.38 1.50 -29.52
C THR A 252 -0.12 2.91 -29.03
N ASN A 253 -0.62 3.90 -29.78
CA ASN A 253 -0.42 5.29 -29.40
C ASN A 253 -1.06 5.62 -28.03
N ASP A 254 -2.22 5.03 -27.72
CA ASP A 254 -2.86 5.19 -26.42
C ASP A 254 -1.99 4.64 -25.26
N GLU A 255 -1.30 3.51 -25.45
CA GLU A 255 -0.36 2.99 -24.44
C GLU A 255 0.82 3.92 -24.19
N ILE A 256 1.34 4.56 -25.23
CA ILE A 256 2.41 5.57 -25.12
C ILE A 256 1.88 6.81 -24.39
N ARG A 257 0.68 7.29 -24.73
CA ARG A 257 0.02 8.41 -24.05
C ARG A 257 -0.16 8.15 -22.56
N TYR A 258 -0.63 6.96 -22.18
CA TYR A 258 -0.75 6.57 -20.78
C TYR A 258 0.61 6.45 -20.11
N TRP A 259 1.62 5.87 -20.77
CA TRP A 259 2.97 5.80 -20.23
C TRP A 259 3.51 7.20 -19.89
N ALA A 260 3.36 8.17 -20.79
CA ALA A 260 3.76 9.55 -20.54
C ALA A 260 2.92 10.21 -19.44
N SER A 261 1.60 10.05 -19.49
CA SER A 261 0.65 10.65 -18.53
C SER A 261 0.90 10.17 -17.10
N TYR A 262 1.29 8.91 -16.91
CA TYR A 262 1.65 8.35 -15.61
C TYR A 262 2.95 8.91 -15.01
N ARG A 263 3.72 9.68 -15.77
CA ARG A 263 4.94 10.38 -15.31
C ARG A 263 4.72 11.89 -15.16
N GLY A 264 3.65 12.43 -15.71
CA GLY A 264 3.18 13.79 -15.47
C GLY A 264 2.38 13.95 -14.17
N GLN A 265 1.87 15.17 -13.94
CA GLN A 265 0.86 15.47 -12.92
C GLN A 265 -0.53 15.46 -13.59
N THR A 266 -0.97 14.29 -14.04
CA THR A 266 -2.25 14.11 -14.76
C THR A 266 -3.28 13.38 -13.90
N LEU A 267 -4.57 13.60 -14.18
CA LEU A 267 -5.66 12.85 -13.52
C LEU A 267 -5.50 11.33 -13.72
N SER A 268 -5.05 10.90 -14.90
CA SER A 268 -4.79 9.47 -15.18
C SER A 268 -3.81 8.85 -14.20
N ARG A 269 -2.77 9.57 -13.78
CA ARG A 269 -1.78 9.10 -12.79
C ARG A 269 -2.43 8.89 -11.44
N THR A 270 -3.11 9.92 -10.92
CA THR A 270 -3.79 9.87 -9.63
C THR A 270 -4.82 8.76 -9.60
N VAL A 271 -5.61 8.63 -10.67
CA VAL A 271 -6.62 7.59 -10.76
C VAL A 271 -6.01 6.20 -10.75
N ARG A 272 -4.99 5.97 -11.57
CA ARG A 272 -4.27 4.69 -11.57
C ARG A 272 -3.72 4.35 -10.18
N GLY A 273 -3.08 5.31 -9.52
CA GLY A 273 -2.52 5.15 -8.18
C GLY A 273 -3.59 4.71 -7.18
N MET A 274 -4.68 5.48 -7.07
CA MET A 274 -5.75 5.17 -6.12
C MET A 274 -6.49 3.87 -6.44
N MET A 275 -6.60 3.51 -7.72
CA MET A 275 -7.19 2.23 -8.14
C MET A 275 -6.36 1.00 -7.76
N TYR A 276 -5.10 1.17 -7.32
CA TYR A 276 -4.35 0.08 -6.71
C TYR A 276 -4.98 -0.46 -5.43
N TYR A 277 -5.75 0.33 -4.68
CA TYR A 277 -6.50 -0.19 -3.54
C TYR A 277 -7.48 -1.27 -3.97
N LYS A 278 -8.27 -1.04 -5.03
CA LYS A 278 -9.16 -2.08 -5.57
C LYS A 278 -8.37 -3.32 -5.98
N LYS A 279 -7.24 -3.13 -6.67
CA LYS A 279 -6.39 -4.24 -7.13
C LYS A 279 -5.83 -5.06 -5.95
N ALA A 280 -5.35 -4.38 -4.91
CA ALA A 280 -4.85 -5.00 -3.69
C ALA A 280 -5.96 -5.77 -2.96
N LEU A 281 -7.14 -5.17 -2.81
CA LEU A 281 -8.30 -5.79 -2.16
C LEU A 281 -8.77 -7.05 -2.90
N ARG A 282 -8.79 -7.04 -4.24
CA ARG A 282 -9.12 -8.24 -5.02
C ARG A 282 -8.17 -9.39 -4.74
N LEU A 283 -6.87 -9.12 -4.71
CA LEU A 283 -5.87 -10.14 -4.39
C LEU A 283 -6.03 -10.64 -2.95
N GLN A 284 -6.18 -9.73 -1.98
CA GLN A 284 -6.36 -10.08 -0.58
C GLN A 284 -7.66 -10.86 -0.33
N ALA A 285 -8.75 -10.51 -1.02
CA ALA A 285 -10.03 -11.22 -0.94
C ALA A 285 -9.94 -12.63 -1.52
N PHE A 286 -9.18 -12.79 -2.61
CA PHE A 286 -8.86 -14.10 -3.16
C PHE A 286 -8.10 -14.94 -2.13
N LEU A 287 -7.03 -14.39 -1.54
CA LEU A 287 -6.20 -15.07 -0.54
C LEU A 287 -6.97 -15.41 0.76
N ASP A 288 -7.90 -14.56 1.20
CA ASP A 288 -8.67 -14.80 2.43
C ASP A 288 -9.68 -15.96 2.32
N ARG A 289 -10.09 -16.29 1.09
CA ARG A 289 -11.10 -17.32 0.79
C ARG A 289 -10.48 -18.68 0.53
N THR A 290 -9.30 -18.70 -0.06
CA THR A 290 -8.58 -19.93 -0.27
C THR A 290 -7.99 -20.39 1.06
N SER A 291 -8.41 -21.56 1.54
CA SER A 291 -7.59 -22.28 2.52
C SER A 291 -6.18 -22.44 1.96
N ASP A 292 -5.16 -22.64 2.79
CA ASP A 292 -3.77 -22.87 2.33
C ASP A 292 -3.65 -24.01 1.27
N GLN A 293 -4.71 -24.79 1.08
CA GLN A 293 -4.85 -25.85 0.09
C GLN A 293 -5.40 -25.42 -1.29
N GLU A 294 -6.12 -24.28 -1.41
CA GLU A 294 -6.77 -23.83 -2.66
C GLU A 294 -6.16 -22.55 -3.27
N SER A 295 -5.22 -21.88 -2.57
CA SER A 295 -4.65 -20.55 -2.92
C SER A 295 -4.01 -20.45 -4.30
N TYR A 296 -3.67 -21.57 -4.92
CA TYR A 296 -2.68 -21.61 -6.00
C TYR A 296 -3.24 -21.91 -7.40
N LYS A 297 -4.51 -22.32 -7.52
CA LYS A 297 -5.10 -22.59 -8.85
C LYS A 297 -5.54 -21.31 -9.59
N GLY A 298 -5.79 -20.21 -8.88
CA GLY A 298 -6.40 -19.01 -9.46
C GLY A 298 -5.44 -18.07 -10.21
N LEU A 299 -4.14 -18.05 -9.86
CA LEU A 299 -3.21 -17.08 -10.43
C LEU A 299 -2.60 -17.48 -11.80
N LEU A 300 -2.65 -18.77 -12.17
CA LEU A 300 -1.98 -19.31 -13.36
C LEU A 300 -2.90 -19.98 -14.39
N ALA A 301 -4.20 -20.13 -14.11
CA ALA A 301 -5.13 -20.84 -14.99
C ALA A 301 -5.79 -19.92 -16.02
N THR A 302 -5.01 -19.31 -16.91
CA THR A 302 -5.58 -18.64 -18.10
C THR A 302 -5.92 -19.63 -19.22
N GLU A 303 -5.37 -20.85 -19.21
CA GLU A 303 -5.61 -21.80 -20.29
C GLU A 303 -5.72 -23.23 -19.77
N GLN A 304 -6.95 -23.75 -19.63
CA GLN A 304 -7.39 -25.13 -19.91
C GLN A 304 -8.57 -25.57 -19.00
N GLY A 305 -9.68 -25.98 -19.63
CA GLY A 305 -10.76 -26.76 -18.99
C GLY A 305 -12.14 -26.07 -18.89
N LYS A 306 -13.06 -26.41 -19.81
CA LYS A 306 -14.42 -25.82 -19.92
C LYS A 306 -15.32 -26.00 -18.68
N ASN A 307 -15.12 -27.02 -17.84
CA ASN A 307 -15.94 -27.24 -16.63
C ASN A 307 -15.43 -26.51 -15.37
N LYS A 308 -14.14 -26.12 -15.32
CA LYS A 308 -13.61 -25.29 -14.22
C LYS A 308 -13.94 -23.80 -14.40
N ARG A 309 -14.26 -23.37 -15.63
CA ARG A 309 -14.60 -21.98 -15.95
C ARG A 309 -15.79 -21.45 -15.15
N ASN A 310 -16.85 -22.23 -14.93
CA ASN A 310 -18.04 -21.75 -14.23
C ASN A 310 -17.80 -21.46 -12.74
N ILE A 311 -17.03 -22.32 -12.04
CA ILE A 311 -16.68 -22.12 -10.62
C ILE A 311 -15.72 -20.93 -10.48
N HIS A 312 -14.71 -20.83 -11.34
CA HIS A 312 -13.79 -19.69 -11.34
C HIS A 312 -14.48 -18.37 -11.70
N GLN A 313 -15.48 -18.40 -12.58
CA GLN A 313 -16.26 -17.23 -12.93
C GLN A 313 -17.16 -16.77 -11.78
N SER A 314 -17.78 -17.70 -11.03
CA SER A 314 -18.52 -17.38 -9.79
C SER A 314 -17.60 -16.79 -8.72
N LEU A 315 -16.46 -17.44 -8.44
CA LEU A 315 -15.50 -16.96 -7.44
C LEU A 315 -14.93 -15.58 -7.81
N SER A 316 -14.58 -15.38 -9.09
CA SER A 316 -14.09 -14.09 -9.60
C SER A 316 -15.14 -12.99 -9.46
N ALA A 317 -16.40 -13.28 -9.81
CA ALA A 317 -17.52 -12.35 -9.64
C ALA A 317 -17.77 -11.99 -8.18
N GLU A 318 -17.67 -12.96 -7.27
CA GLU A 318 -17.82 -12.73 -5.84
C GLU A 318 -16.67 -11.91 -5.24
N ILE A 319 -15.43 -12.13 -5.70
CA ILE A 319 -14.26 -11.32 -5.30
C ILE A 319 -14.40 -9.89 -5.81
N GLU A 320 -14.86 -9.72 -7.05
CA GLU A 320 -15.11 -8.40 -7.63
C GLU A 320 -16.20 -7.66 -6.84
N ALA A 321 -17.33 -8.33 -6.57
CA ALA A 321 -18.40 -7.78 -5.76
C ALA A 321 -17.93 -7.41 -4.35
N LEU A 322 -17.08 -8.24 -3.73
CA LEU A 322 -16.52 -7.93 -2.42
C LEU A 322 -15.62 -6.69 -2.45
N ALA A 323 -14.75 -6.57 -3.45
CA ALA A 323 -13.92 -5.38 -3.62
C ALA A 323 -14.78 -4.13 -3.87
N ASP A 324 -15.82 -4.22 -4.69
CA ASP A 324 -16.76 -3.13 -4.99
C ASP A 324 -17.62 -2.72 -3.78
N MET A 325 -17.92 -3.66 -2.87
CA MET A 325 -18.56 -3.35 -1.59
C MET A 325 -17.64 -2.64 -0.60
N LYS A 326 -16.32 -2.87 -0.69
CA LYS A 326 -15.32 -2.32 0.23
C LYS A 326 -14.68 -1.02 -0.23
N PHE A 327 -14.65 -0.76 -1.53
CA PHE A 327 -13.94 0.38 -2.10
C PHE A 327 -14.76 1.09 -3.18
N SER A 328 -14.83 2.41 -3.08
CA SER A 328 -15.35 3.25 -4.17
C SER A 328 -14.49 4.50 -4.36
N TYR A 329 -14.48 5.05 -5.58
CA TYR A 329 -13.68 6.23 -5.88
C TYR A 329 -14.48 7.26 -6.67
N ILE A 330 -14.56 8.47 -6.13
CA ILE A 330 -15.29 9.60 -6.72
C ILE A 330 -14.32 10.71 -7.09
N ILE A 331 -14.31 11.09 -8.36
CA ILE A 331 -13.75 12.35 -8.81
C ILE A 331 -14.84 13.40 -8.77
N SER A 332 -14.57 14.54 -8.15
CA SER A 332 -15.46 15.69 -8.20
C SER A 332 -14.99 16.68 -9.27
N CYS A 333 -15.63 16.64 -10.44
CA CYS A 333 -15.32 17.48 -11.60
C CYS A 333 -16.44 18.49 -11.85
N GLN A 334 -16.41 19.65 -11.18
CA GLN A 334 -17.45 20.68 -11.36
C GLN A 334 -17.68 21.10 -12.81
N LYS A 335 -16.65 21.06 -13.66
CA LYS A 335 -16.71 21.49 -15.08
C LYS A 335 -17.20 20.42 -16.05
N PHE A 336 -17.39 19.17 -15.62
CA PHE A 336 -17.65 18.05 -16.55
C PHE A 336 -18.89 18.29 -17.42
N GLY A 337 -19.98 18.80 -16.83
CA GLY A 337 -21.21 19.08 -17.56
C GLY A 337 -21.03 20.13 -18.66
N GLU A 338 -20.27 21.20 -18.38
CA GLU A 338 -19.94 22.25 -19.36
C GLU A 338 -19.02 21.70 -20.46
N GLN A 339 -17.98 20.95 -20.08
CA GLN A 339 -17.05 20.30 -21.01
C GLN A 339 -17.78 19.37 -21.99
N LYS A 340 -18.73 18.58 -21.48
CA LYS A 340 -19.57 17.69 -22.30
C LYS A 340 -20.39 18.46 -23.33
N ILE A 341 -21.03 19.56 -22.94
CA ILE A 341 -21.85 20.38 -23.84
C ILE A 341 -20.99 21.02 -24.94
N LYS A 342 -19.77 21.44 -24.59
CA LYS A 342 -18.83 22.10 -25.53
C LYS A 342 -18.07 21.13 -26.43
N GLY A 343 -18.15 19.81 -26.18
CA GLY A 343 -17.33 18.82 -26.88
C GLY A 343 -15.84 18.94 -26.54
N ASP A 344 -15.52 19.34 -25.31
CA ASP A 344 -14.14 19.45 -24.83
C ASP A 344 -13.50 18.05 -24.71
N PRO A 345 -12.28 17.83 -25.24
CA PRO A 345 -11.57 16.55 -25.15
C PRO A 345 -11.49 15.97 -23.72
N HIS A 346 -11.40 16.83 -22.70
CA HIS A 346 -11.36 16.40 -21.30
C HIS A 346 -12.56 15.53 -20.91
N ALA A 347 -13.76 15.83 -21.42
CA ALA A 347 -14.95 15.06 -21.10
C ALA A 347 -14.84 13.62 -21.63
N GLN A 348 -14.32 13.45 -22.85
CA GLN A 348 -14.13 12.12 -23.44
C GLN A 348 -13.02 11.35 -22.71
N ASP A 349 -11.90 11.98 -22.40
CA ASP A 349 -10.81 11.32 -21.66
C ASP A 349 -11.26 10.89 -20.24
N ILE A 350 -12.15 11.66 -19.59
CA ILE A 350 -12.77 11.28 -18.31
C ILE A 350 -13.69 10.06 -18.47
N ILE A 351 -14.50 10.00 -19.54
CA ILE A 351 -15.35 8.84 -19.85
C ILE A 351 -14.50 7.59 -20.11
N ASP A 352 -13.39 7.74 -20.85
CA ASP A 352 -12.43 6.66 -21.11
C ASP A 352 -11.79 6.16 -19.81
N LEU A 353 -11.45 7.07 -18.88
CA LEU A 353 -10.95 6.70 -17.55
C LEU A 353 -11.98 5.94 -16.72
N MET A 354 -13.25 6.38 -16.70
CA MET A 354 -14.32 5.65 -16.01
C MET A 354 -14.55 4.26 -16.63
N THR A 355 -14.42 4.14 -17.95
CA THR A 355 -14.51 2.87 -18.67
C THR A 355 -13.38 1.91 -18.27
N ARG A 356 -12.15 2.44 -18.16
CA ARG A 356 -10.96 1.68 -17.74
C ARG A 356 -11.06 1.22 -16.27
N TYR A 357 -11.68 2.00 -15.40
CA TYR A 357 -11.74 1.73 -13.96
C TYR A 357 -13.18 1.65 -13.45
N SER A 358 -13.72 0.44 -13.35
CA SER A 358 -15.15 0.20 -13.05
C SER A 358 -15.66 0.73 -11.70
N ALA A 359 -14.79 0.91 -10.70
CA ALA A 359 -15.17 1.50 -9.40
C ALA A 359 -15.09 3.03 -9.37
N LEU A 360 -14.60 3.65 -10.45
CA LEU A 360 -14.53 5.09 -10.59
C LEU A 360 -15.89 5.67 -10.94
N ARG A 361 -16.25 6.76 -10.27
CA ARG A 361 -17.44 7.57 -10.52
C ARG A 361 -17.04 9.03 -10.63
N VAL A 362 -17.82 9.80 -11.38
CA VAL A 362 -17.62 11.25 -11.49
C VAL A 362 -18.85 11.95 -10.93
N ALA A 363 -18.62 12.88 -10.02
CA ALA A 363 -19.61 13.81 -9.54
C ALA A 363 -19.37 15.17 -10.20
N TYR A 364 -20.40 15.82 -10.72
CA TYR A 364 -20.29 17.15 -11.30
C TYR A 364 -21.49 18.03 -10.94
N ILE A 365 -21.38 19.32 -11.24
CA ILE A 365 -22.45 20.30 -11.08
C ILE A 365 -23.06 20.57 -12.45
N GLU A 366 -24.37 20.40 -12.56
CA GLU A 366 -25.13 20.76 -13.74
C GLU A 366 -25.92 22.06 -13.48
N GLU A 367 -25.80 23.02 -14.39
CA GLU A 367 -26.62 24.23 -14.45
C GLU A 367 -27.60 24.11 -15.62
N LYS A 368 -28.89 24.22 -15.34
CA LYS A 368 -29.96 24.23 -16.35
C LYS A 368 -30.86 25.45 -16.16
N GLU A 369 -31.22 26.09 -17.26
CA GLU A 369 -32.27 27.11 -17.27
C GLU A 369 -33.63 26.44 -17.43
N VAL A 370 -34.53 26.69 -16.49
CA VAL A 370 -35.91 26.19 -16.48
C VAL A 370 -36.84 27.40 -16.47
N ILE A 371 -37.84 27.40 -17.34
CA ILE A 371 -38.86 28.46 -17.38
C ILE A 371 -39.98 28.07 -16.41
N GLU A 372 -40.08 28.79 -15.29
CA GLU A 372 -41.22 28.71 -14.38
C GLU A 372 -41.96 30.06 -14.42
N ASN A 373 -43.28 30.05 -14.63
CA ASN A 373 -44.11 31.27 -14.69
C ASN A 373 -43.63 32.34 -15.71
N ASN A 374 -43.16 31.93 -16.89
CA ASN A 374 -42.57 32.81 -17.92
C ASN A 374 -41.30 33.57 -17.48
N VAL A 375 -40.68 33.16 -16.38
CA VAL A 375 -39.40 33.71 -15.90
C VAL A 375 -38.34 32.62 -15.99
N PRO A 376 -37.17 32.91 -16.60
CA PRO A 376 -36.06 31.96 -16.62
C PRO A 376 -35.44 31.86 -15.22
N HIS A 377 -35.36 30.64 -14.70
CA HIS A 377 -34.73 30.32 -13.43
C HIS A 377 -33.60 29.33 -13.63
N LYS A 378 -32.45 29.60 -13.00
CA LYS A 378 -31.31 28.69 -13.00
C LYS A 378 -31.49 27.64 -11.91
N VAL A 379 -31.47 26.37 -12.31
CA VAL A 379 -31.51 25.21 -11.42
C VAL A 379 -30.16 24.54 -11.43
N TYR A 380 -29.61 24.36 -10.23
CA TYR A 380 -28.34 23.69 -10.00
C TYR A 380 -28.60 22.28 -9.48
N SER A 381 -27.89 21.29 -10.01
CA SER A 381 -27.95 19.91 -9.54
C SER A 381 -26.55 19.33 -9.36
N SER A 382 -26.33 18.55 -8.30
CA SER A 382 -25.17 17.66 -8.22
C SER A 382 -25.55 16.30 -8.81
N VAL A 383 -24.75 15.82 -9.74
CA VAL A 383 -25.03 14.62 -10.54
C VAL A 383 -23.88 13.64 -10.37
N LEU A 384 -24.20 12.36 -10.11
CA LEU A 384 -23.25 11.27 -10.08
C LEU A 384 -23.42 10.39 -11.31
N ILE A 385 -22.33 10.13 -12.02
CA ILE A 385 -22.30 9.28 -13.22
C ILE A 385 -21.32 8.11 -13.07
N LYS A 386 -21.55 7.07 -13.88
CA LYS A 386 -20.58 6.01 -14.20
C LYS A 386 -20.45 5.84 -15.70
N ALA A 387 -19.38 5.19 -16.15
CA ALA A 387 -19.33 4.67 -17.50
C ALA A 387 -20.05 3.30 -17.60
N GLU A 388 -20.89 3.15 -18.62
CA GLU A 388 -21.50 1.89 -19.05
C GLU A 388 -21.51 1.86 -20.58
N ASN A 389 -20.95 0.80 -21.19
CA ASN A 389 -20.83 0.69 -22.66
C ASN A 389 -20.14 1.90 -23.33
N ASN A 390 -19.07 2.43 -22.71
CA ASN A 390 -18.34 3.63 -23.17
C ASN A 390 -19.16 4.93 -23.18
N LEU A 391 -20.30 4.96 -22.51
CA LEU A 391 -21.16 6.14 -22.37
C LEU A 391 -21.31 6.48 -20.89
N ASP A 392 -21.51 7.76 -20.60
CA ASP A 392 -21.85 8.18 -19.25
C ASP A 392 -23.33 7.88 -18.94
N GLN A 393 -23.57 7.27 -17.78
CA GLN A 393 -24.89 6.97 -17.27
C GLN A 393 -25.08 7.67 -15.92
N GLU A 394 -26.14 8.45 -15.82
CA GLU A 394 -26.58 9.07 -14.57
C GLU A 394 -27.06 8.02 -13.57
N ILE A 395 -26.53 8.07 -12.36
CA ILE A 395 -26.93 7.21 -11.24
C ILE A 395 -27.84 7.97 -10.28
N TYR A 396 -27.40 9.17 -9.88
CA TYR A 396 -28.11 10.00 -8.93
C TYR A 396 -28.05 11.46 -9.34
N ARG A 397 -29.11 12.19 -9.00
CA ARG A 397 -29.23 13.63 -9.19
C ARG A 397 -29.89 14.24 -7.97
N ILE A 398 -29.25 15.29 -7.45
CA ILE A 398 -29.71 15.99 -6.26
C ILE A 398 -29.79 17.48 -6.60
N LYS A 399 -30.99 18.05 -6.54
CA LYS A 399 -31.21 19.49 -6.74
C LYS A 399 -30.55 20.24 -5.59
N LEU A 400 -29.73 21.24 -5.92
CA LEU A 400 -29.02 22.09 -4.99
C LEU A 400 -29.87 23.32 -4.65
N PRO A 401 -29.74 23.89 -3.43
CA PRO A 401 -30.57 25.01 -2.98
C PRO A 401 -30.23 26.34 -3.67
N GLY A 402 -29.11 26.41 -4.41
CA GLY A 402 -28.62 27.60 -5.08
C GLY A 402 -27.28 27.34 -5.78
N PRO A 403 -26.59 28.40 -6.25
CA PRO A 403 -25.28 28.25 -6.89
C PRO A 403 -24.27 27.68 -5.89
N PRO A 404 -23.66 26.51 -6.18
CA PRO A 404 -22.81 25.82 -5.21
C PRO A 404 -21.40 26.38 -5.12
N ILE A 405 -20.90 27.01 -6.20
CA ILE A 405 -19.52 27.51 -6.29
C ILE A 405 -19.50 28.95 -5.76
N ILE A 406 -18.92 29.15 -4.57
CA ILE A 406 -18.85 30.46 -3.91
C ILE A 406 -17.43 31.00 -3.80
N GLY A 407 -16.40 30.15 -3.79
CA GLY A 407 -15.00 30.49 -3.58
C GLY A 407 -14.01 29.81 -4.53
N GLU A 408 -12.95 29.22 -3.96
CA GLU A 408 -11.79 28.67 -4.70
C GLU A 408 -12.11 27.45 -5.58
N GLY A 409 -13.22 26.75 -5.32
CA GLY A 409 -13.67 25.59 -6.10
C GLY A 409 -13.29 24.25 -5.47
N LYS A 410 -12.08 24.07 -4.90
CA LYS A 410 -11.70 22.82 -4.22
C LYS A 410 -12.64 22.43 -3.07
N PRO A 411 -12.96 23.30 -2.09
CA PRO A 411 -13.86 22.92 -1.02
C PRO A 411 -15.29 22.69 -1.50
N GLU A 412 -15.76 23.43 -2.50
CA GLU A 412 -17.09 23.24 -3.09
C GLU A 412 -17.18 21.91 -3.84
N ASN A 413 -16.14 21.55 -4.61
CA ASN A 413 -15.98 20.25 -5.25
C ASN A 413 -16.13 19.12 -4.21
N GLN A 414 -15.31 19.15 -3.16
CA GLN A 414 -15.37 18.12 -2.12
C GLN A 414 -16.75 18.06 -1.45
N ASN A 415 -17.31 19.20 -1.08
CA ASN A 415 -18.55 19.26 -0.32
C ASN A 415 -19.80 18.87 -1.13
N HIS A 416 -19.88 19.17 -2.42
CA HIS A 416 -21.03 18.73 -3.22
C HIS A 416 -20.96 17.23 -3.52
N ALA A 417 -19.76 16.66 -3.67
CA ALA A 417 -19.59 15.26 -4.03
C ALA A 417 -19.57 14.30 -2.82
N ILE A 418 -19.32 14.80 -1.60
CA ILE A 418 -19.20 13.96 -0.39
C ILE A 418 -20.45 13.09 -0.14
N ILE A 419 -21.64 13.54 -0.51
CA ILE A 419 -22.91 12.81 -0.38
C ILE A 419 -22.96 11.52 -1.22
N PHE A 420 -22.15 11.44 -2.27
CA PHE A 420 -22.07 10.27 -3.14
C PHE A 420 -21.08 9.20 -2.64
N THR A 421 -20.20 9.55 -1.69
CA THR A 421 -19.26 8.60 -1.08
C THR A 421 -20.00 7.49 -0.32
N ARG A 422 -19.34 6.35 -0.08
CA ARG A 422 -19.87 5.17 0.65
C ARG A 422 -18.85 4.63 1.68
N GLY A 423 -19.28 3.71 2.55
CA GLY A 423 -18.42 3.09 3.57
C GLY A 423 -18.32 3.85 4.91
N GLU A 424 -17.38 3.50 5.76
CA GLU A 424 -17.20 4.13 7.08
C GLU A 424 -16.10 5.18 7.04
N ALA A 425 -15.11 5.00 6.16
CA ALA A 425 -13.97 5.90 6.01
C ALA A 425 -14.00 6.67 4.69
N LEU A 426 -13.42 7.87 4.69
CA LEU A 426 -13.28 8.72 3.51
C LEU A 426 -11.85 9.25 3.41
N GLN A 427 -11.11 8.87 2.38
CA GLN A 427 -9.80 9.45 2.10
C GLN A 427 -9.94 10.63 1.14
N THR A 428 -9.36 11.77 1.51
CA THR A 428 -9.27 12.94 0.65
C THR A 428 -7.94 12.94 -0.08
N ILE A 429 -7.97 13.03 -1.40
CA ILE A 429 -6.79 12.97 -2.25
C ILE A 429 -6.75 14.20 -3.14
N ASP A 430 -5.60 14.85 -3.28
CA ASP A 430 -5.41 15.94 -4.24
C ASP A 430 -5.14 15.41 -5.65
N MET A 431 -5.45 16.22 -6.67
CA MET A 431 -5.28 15.87 -8.09
C MET A 431 -3.84 15.54 -8.52
N ASN A 432 -2.84 15.96 -7.74
CA ASN A 432 -1.43 15.69 -8.01
C ASN A 432 -0.83 14.61 -7.10
N GLN A 433 -1.66 13.86 -6.37
CA GLN A 433 -1.22 12.72 -5.58
C GLN A 433 -1.25 11.42 -6.38
N ASP A 434 -0.46 10.45 -5.96
CA ASP A 434 -0.32 9.12 -6.56
C ASP A 434 -0.27 8.09 -5.44
N ASN A 435 -0.57 6.83 -5.72
CA ASN A 435 -0.40 5.77 -4.74
C ASN A 435 0.37 4.60 -5.35
N TYR A 436 1.02 3.84 -4.50
CA TYR A 436 1.86 2.72 -4.92
C TYR A 436 1.17 1.40 -4.63
N LEU A 437 1.35 0.42 -5.51
CA LEU A 437 0.67 -0.87 -5.41
C LEU A 437 1.00 -1.61 -4.12
N GLU A 438 2.26 -1.58 -3.71
CA GLU A 438 2.74 -2.19 -2.48
C GLU A 438 2.16 -1.50 -1.22
N GLU A 439 2.02 -0.18 -1.26
CA GLU A 439 1.41 0.60 -0.17
C GLU A 439 -0.08 0.29 -0.02
N ALA A 440 -0.77 0.05 -1.14
CA ALA A 440 -2.19 -0.27 -1.16
C ALA A 440 -2.55 -1.55 -0.37
N TYR A 441 -1.62 -2.49 -0.19
CA TYR A 441 -1.86 -3.69 0.64
C TYR A 441 -2.05 -3.39 2.12
N LYS A 442 -1.54 -2.26 2.61
CA LYS A 442 -1.60 -1.86 4.04
C LYS A 442 -2.90 -1.16 4.41
N MET A 443 -3.79 -0.86 3.47
CA MET A 443 -5.03 -0.12 3.75
C MET A 443 -5.93 -0.83 4.78
N ARG A 444 -5.92 -2.18 4.82
CA ARG A 444 -6.66 -2.94 5.86
C ARG A 444 -6.13 -2.68 7.26
N ASN A 445 -4.80 -2.56 7.41
CA ASN A 445 -4.15 -2.22 8.68
C ASN A 445 -4.48 -0.78 9.08
N VAL A 446 -4.36 0.15 8.13
CA VAL A 446 -4.66 1.58 8.35
C VAL A 446 -6.09 1.80 8.83
N LEU A 447 -7.07 1.14 8.20
CA LEU A 447 -8.47 1.28 8.59
C LEU A 447 -8.77 0.67 9.97
N GLN A 448 -7.98 -0.28 10.42
CA GLN A 448 -8.15 -0.91 11.73
C GLN A 448 -7.84 0.05 12.89
N GLU A 449 -7.07 1.11 12.65
CA GLU A 449 -6.77 2.19 13.60
C GLU A 449 -8.03 2.95 14.05
N PHE A 450 -9.08 2.96 13.22
CA PHE A 450 -10.39 3.53 13.57
C PHE A 450 -11.19 2.64 14.53
N VAL A 451 -10.81 1.37 14.70
CA VAL A 451 -11.52 0.38 15.51
C VAL A 451 -10.76 0.05 16.78
N ILE A 452 -9.45 -0.19 16.66
CA ILE A 452 -8.56 -0.53 17.78
C ILE A 452 -7.62 0.66 17.94
N HIS A 453 -7.83 1.47 18.97
CA HIS A 453 -6.92 2.58 19.27
C HIS A 453 -6.33 2.45 20.69
N PRO A 454 -5.00 2.53 20.87
CA PRO A 454 -4.32 2.30 22.15
C PRO A 454 -4.72 3.21 23.33
N ARG A 455 -5.53 4.25 23.09
CA ARG A 455 -5.87 5.31 24.05
C ARG A 455 -7.39 5.50 24.21
N ASP A 456 -8.19 4.49 23.90
CA ASP A 456 -9.67 4.47 23.99
C ASP A 456 -10.43 5.56 23.21
N GLN A 457 -9.75 6.35 22.38
CA GLN A 457 -10.36 7.35 21.52
C GLN A 457 -9.95 7.11 20.06
N ALA A 458 -10.86 6.48 19.30
CA ALA A 458 -10.69 6.29 17.88
C ALA A 458 -10.42 7.62 17.15
N PRO A 459 -9.50 7.64 16.17
CA PRO A 459 -9.25 8.81 15.36
C PRO A 459 -10.52 9.18 14.58
N THR A 460 -10.81 10.47 14.50
CA THR A 460 -11.78 11.01 13.54
C THR A 460 -11.09 11.44 12.26
N ILE A 461 -9.79 11.78 12.33
CA ILE A 461 -8.92 11.99 11.17
C ILE A 461 -7.61 11.23 11.41
N LEU A 462 -7.23 10.38 10.47
CA LEU A 462 -5.99 9.64 10.48
C LEU A 462 -5.11 10.16 9.36
N GLY A 463 -3.99 10.77 9.73
CA GLY A 463 -3.05 11.35 8.77
C GLY A 463 -2.05 10.35 8.22
N LEU A 464 -1.72 10.50 6.94
CA LEU A 464 -0.76 9.65 6.24
C LEU A 464 0.42 10.46 5.71
N ARG A 465 1.55 9.77 5.58
CA ARG A 465 2.77 10.35 5.03
C ARG A 465 2.70 10.58 3.53
N GLU A 466 3.28 11.69 3.08
CA GLU A 466 3.52 11.97 1.66
C GLU A 466 4.97 11.65 1.25
N HIS A 467 5.14 11.31 -0.03
CA HIS A 467 6.44 11.19 -0.69
C HIS A 467 6.48 12.08 -1.95
N ILE A 468 7.38 13.06 -1.97
CA ILE A 468 7.50 14.01 -3.08
C ILE A 468 8.28 13.40 -4.25
N PHE A 469 7.57 12.93 -5.27
CA PHE A 469 8.20 12.23 -6.40
C PHE A 469 8.81 13.15 -7.47
N THR A 470 8.63 14.47 -7.37
CA THR A 470 9.26 15.46 -8.27
C THR A 470 10.61 15.97 -7.74
N GLY A 471 11.07 15.50 -6.58
CA GLY A 471 12.28 16.02 -5.93
C GLY A 471 13.59 15.78 -6.69
N SER A 472 13.64 14.81 -7.60
CA SER A 472 14.83 14.48 -8.40
C SER A 472 15.00 15.33 -9.66
N VAL A 473 14.02 16.18 -10.00
CA VAL A 473 13.99 16.91 -11.27
C VAL A 473 15.02 18.06 -11.31
N SER A 474 15.25 18.73 -10.18
CA SER A 474 16.21 19.84 -10.09
C SER A 474 16.72 20.01 -8.65
N SER A 475 17.81 20.75 -8.46
CA SER A 475 18.31 21.08 -7.12
C SER A 475 17.29 21.84 -6.27
N LEU A 476 16.56 22.78 -6.88
CA LEU A 476 15.49 23.52 -6.22
C LEU A 476 14.34 22.60 -5.80
N ALA A 477 13.92 21.69 -6.69
CA ALA A 477 12.92 20.67 -6.36
C ALA A 477 13.41 19.75 -5.23
N GLY A 478 14.71 19.44 -5.20
CA GLY A 478 15.36 18.69 -4.13
C GLY A 478 15.23 19.38 -2.78
N PHE A 479 15.56 20.68 -2.68
CA PHE A 479 15.41 21.44 -1.43
C PHE A 479 13.96 21.49 -0.95
N MET A 480 13.00 21.75 -1.84
CA MET A 480 11.58 21.73 -1.49
C MET A 480 11.13 20.35 -1.01
N SER A 481 11.59 19.29 -1.67
CA SER A 481 11.30 17.90 -1.27
C SER A 481 11.86 17.60 0.13
N TYR A 482 13.04 18.09 0.49
CA TYR A 482 13.60 17.92 1.84
C TYR A 482 12.82 18.70 2.92
N GLN A 483 12.39 19.92 2.62
CA GLN A 483 11.53 20.71 3.51
C GLN A 483 10.21 19.97 3.79
N GLU A 484 9.53 19.53 2.73
CA GLU A 484 8.28 18.78 2.84
C GLU A 484 8.49 17.45 3.55
N THR A 485 9.54 16.69 3.24
CA THR A 485 9.88 15.43 3.91
C THR A 485 10.04 15.63 5.42
N SER A 486 10.66 16.74 5.84
CA SER A 486 10.80 17.09 7.26
C SER A 486 9.44 17.39 7.89
N PHE A 487 8.58 18.13 7.20
CA PHE A 487 7.22 18.42 7.67
C PHE A 487 6.38 17.14 7.80
N VAL A 488 6.30 16.31 6.76
CA VAL A 488 5.51 15.07 6.71
C VAL A 488 6.14 13.89 7.45
N THR A 489 7.19 14.10 8.23
CA THR A 489 7.72 13.06 9.11
C THR A 489 7.82 13.60 10.52
N ILE A 490 8.95 14.20 10.88
CA ILE A 490 9.21 14.70 12.22
C ILE A 490 8.16 15.76 12.62
N GLY A 491 7.81 16.68 11.71
CA GLY A 491 6.81 17.72 11.98
C GLY A 491 5.46 17.15 12.36
N GLN A 492 4.83 16.39 11.44
CA GLN A 492 3.51 15.79 11.64
C GLN A 492 3.48 14.83 12.85
N ARG A 493 4.56 14.07 13.09
CA ARG A 493 4.67 13.20 14.27
C ARG A 493 4.56 14.01 15.56
N PHE A 494 5.38 15.04 15.73
CA PHE A 494 5.34 15.89 16.93
C PHE A 494 4.00 16.63 17.09
N LEU A 495 3.42 17.11 15.97
CA LEU A 495 2.10 17.75 15.99
C LEU A 495 0.99 16.80 16.45
N ALA A 496 1.05 15.53 16.06
CA ALA A 496 0.09 14.51 16.46
C ALA A 496 0.30 14.07 17.91
N ASP A 497 1.53 13.69 18.28
CA ASP A 497 1.90 13.25 19.61
C ASP A 497 3.36 13.69 19.92
N PRO A 498 3.61 14.42 21.02
CA PRO A 498 2.72 14.68 22.15
C PRO A 498 1.87 15.96 22.04
N LEU A 499 2.07 16.82 21.03
CA LEU A 499 1.51 18.18 21.06
C LEU A 499 -0.01 18.23 20.85
N ARG A 500 -0.60 17.23 20.18
CA ARG A 500 -2.05 17.14 19.90
C ARG A 500 -2.64 18.41 19.27
N VAL A 501 -1.89 19.00 18.35
CA VAL A 501 -2.27 20.17 17.54
C VAL A 501 -2.08 19.92 16.04
N ARG A 502 -1.97 18.64 15.63
CA ARG A 502 -2.10 18.25 14.23
C ARG A 502 -3.52 18.55 13.74
N PHE A 503 -3.60 19.14 12.56
CA PHE A 503 -4.84 19.32 11.81
C PHE A 503 -4.74 18.65 10.43
N HIS A 504 -5.78 18.80 9.60
CA HIS A 504 -5.76 18.33 8.23
C HIS A 504 -5.16 19.41 7.32
N TYR A 505 -4.09 19.11 6.59
CA TYR A 505 -3.37 20.10 5.77
C TYR A 505 -3.44 19.78 4.27
N GLY A 506 -4.54 19.19 3.79
CA GLY A 506 -4.66 18.72 2.39
C GLY A 506 -3.80 17.49 2.09
N HIS A 507 -3.28 16.85 3.13
CA HIS A 507 -2.53 15.59 3.07
C HIS A 507 -3.50 14.42 2.78
N PRO A 508 -3.00 13.20 2.46
CA PRO A 508 -3.84 12.07 2.06
C PRO A 508 -4.51 11.40 3.28
N ASP A 509 -5.10 12.21 4.14
CA ASP A 509 -5.74 11.83 5.38
C ASP A 509 -7.02 11.03 5.12
N ILE A 510 -7.31 10.11 6.03
CA ILE A 510 -8.53 9.33 6.07
C ILE A 510 -9.40 9.89 7.20
N PHE A 511 -10.67 10.10 6.90
CA PHE A 511 -11.66 10.65 7.83
C PHE A 511 -12.62 9.54 8.27
N ASP A 512 -13.05 9.58 9.53
CA ASP A 512 -14.32 9.00 9.93
C ASP A 512 -15.41 9.77 9.18
N ARG A 513 -15.97 9.11 8.17
CA ARG A 513 -16.91 9.72 7.25
C ARG A 513 -18.23 10.04 7.93
N ILE A 514 -18.69 9.16 8.84
CA ILE A 514 -19.96 9.34 9.54
C ILE A 514 -19.88 10.55 10.47
N PHE A 515 -18.74 10.72 11.14
CA PHE A 515 -18.47 11.89 11.95
C PHE A 515 -18.50 13.17 11.10
N HIS A 516 -17.77 13.23 10.00
CA HIS A 516 -17.58 14.46 9.22
C HIS A 516 -18.79 14.86 8.37
N LEU A 517 -19.52 13.89 7.80
CA LEU A 517 -20.75 14.14 7.03
C LEU A 517 -21.79 14.94 7.81
N THR A 518 -21.88 14.70 9.12
CA THR A 518 -22.87 15.34 9.99
C THR A 518 -22.34 16.60 10.69
N ARG A 519 -21.07 16.97 10.45
CA ARG A 519 -20.33 17.97 11.26
C ARG A 519 -19.61 19.05 10.46
N GLY A 520 -19.98 19.24 9.21
CA GLY A 520 -19.47 20.35 8.38
C GLY A 520 -18.50 19.92 7.27
N GLY A 521 -18.42 18.63 6.96
CA GLY A 521 -17.67 18.11 5.82
C GLY A 521 -16.17 17.98 6.08
N VAL A 522 -15.40 17.93 4.99
CA VAL A 522 -13.94 17.71 4.98
C VAL A 522 -13.15 18.96 4.62
N SER A 523 -13.82 20.07 4.31
CA SER A 523 -13.19 21.36 4.00
C SER A 523 -14.21 22.48 4.11
N LYS A 524 -13.73 23.72 4.28
CA LYS A 524 -14.58 24.89 4.51
C LYS A 524 -14.63 25.82 3.30
N ALA A 525 -15.74 25.76 2.57
CA ALA A 525 -16.01 26.67 1.46
C ALA A 525 -16.21 28.12 1.92
N SER A 526 -15.68 29.07 1.16
CA SER A 526 -15.84 30.50 1.43
C SER A 526 -15.39 31.35 0.25
N LYS A 527 -16.07 32.48 0.06
CA LYS A 527 -15.85 33.38 -1.09
C LYS A 527 -14.53 34.15 -1.05
N THR A 528 -13.99 34.41 0.14
CA THR A 528 -12.86 35.37 0.28
C THR A 528 -11.93 35.04 1.44
N ILE A 529 -12.47 34.54 2.55
CA ILE A 529 -11.70 34.24 3.78
C ILE A 529 -11.64 32.71 3.93
N ASN A 530 -10.52 32.12 4.32
CA ASN A 530 -10.27 30.66 4.40
C ASN A 530 -9.59 30.06 3.14
N LEU A 531 -8.53 30.72 2.66
CA LEU A 531 -7.63 30.21 1.61
C LEU A 531 -7.01 28.83 1.93
N SER A 532 -6.84 28.52 3.22
CA SER A 532 -6.47 27.18 3.72
C SER A 532 -7.73 26.46 4.19
N GLU A 533 -8.58 26.04 3.27
CA GLU A 533 -9.89 25.44 3.51
C GLU A 533 -9.81 24.11 4.28
N ASP A 534 -8.75 23.33 4.05
CA ASP A 534 -8.57 21.97 4.55
C ASP A 534 -8.38 21.95 6.08
N VAL A 535 -7.64 22.93 6.62
CA VAL A 535 -7.29 23.02 8.06
C VAL A 535 -8.52 23.13 8.94
N PHE A 536 -9.60 23.71 8.42
CA PHE A 536 -10.86 23.87 9.14
C PHE A 536 -11.56 22.55 9.41
N ALA A 537 -11.29 21.49 8.64
CA ALA A 537 -11.77 20.15 8.98
C ALA A 537 -11.10 19.64 10.26
N GLY A 538 -9.79 19.86 10.38
CA GLY A 538 -9.05 19.60 11.62
C GLY A 538 -9.59 20.40 12.80
N TYR A 539 -9.82 21.71 12.62
CA TYR A 539 -10.41 22.55 13.67
C TYR A 539 -11.80 22.05 14.10
N ASN A 540 -12.66 21.76 13.13
CA ASN A 540 -14.02 21.26 13.39
C ASN A 540 -14.03 19.91 14.10
N SER A 541 -13.07 19.04 13.77
CA SER A 541 -12.86 17.75 14.41
C SER A 541 -12.50 17.93 15.89
N ILE A 542 -11.44 18.69 16.19
CA ILE A 542 -10.98 18.93 17.57
C ILE A 542 -12.04 19.68 18.40
N LEU A 543 -12.71 20.69 17.83
CA LEU A 543 -13.80 21.41 18.50
C LEU A 543 -15.01 20.53 18.85
N ARG A 544 -15.14 19.37 18.22
CA ARG A 544 -16.18 18.38 18.49
C ARG A 544 -15.65 17.15 19.22
N HIS A 545 -14.51 17.30 19.90
CA HIS A 545 -13.83 16.25 20.65
C HIS A 545 -13.41 15.05 19.79
N GLY A 546 -13.18 15.28 18.50
CA GLY A 546 -12.49 14.31 17.64
C GLY A 546 -11.01 14.19 18.01
N ASN A 547 -10.39 13.11 17.54
CA ASN A 547 -8.97 12.83 17.73
C ASN A 547 -8.28 12.77 16.36
N ILE A 548 -7.09 13.35 16.25
CA ILE A 548 -6.34 13.41 15.00
C ILE A 548 -4.98 12.73 15.21
N THR A 549 -4.75 11.64 14.47
CA THR A 549 -3.54 10.81 14.58
C THR A 549 -2.69 10.90 13.31
N TYR A 550 -1.51 10.28 13.33
CA TYR A 550 -0.57 10.30 12.22
C TYR A 550 0.21 8.99 12.11
N ASN A 551 0.18 8.37 10.94
CA ASN A 551 0.79 7.07 10.67
C ASN A 551 1.77 7.16 9.50
N GLU A 552 2.97 6.62 9.72
CA GLU A 552 4.07 6.70 8.75
C GLU A 552 4.42 5.35 8.12
N TYR A 553 3.74 4.27 8.50
CA TYR A 553 3.97 2.94 7.90
C TYR A 553 3.31 2.78 6.54
N ILE A 554 2.59 3.77 6.03
CA ILE A 554 2.09 3.86 4.67
C ILE A 554 2.43 5.24 4.10
N GLN A 555 2.70 5.32 2.81
CA GLN A 555 2.94 6.60 2.14
C GLN A 555 2.20 6.74 0.81
N VAL A 556 1.84 7.98 0.48
CA VAL A 556 1.18 8.37 -0.77
C VAL A 556 2.11 9.32 -1.52
N GLY A 557 2.23 9.16 -2.83
CA GLY A 557 3.03 10.05 -3.67
C GLY A 557 2.39 11.42 -3.82
N LYS A 558 3.19 12.48 -3.87
CA LYS A 558 2.74 13.86 -4.11
C LYS A 558 3.63 14.53 -5.18
N GLY A 559 2.99 15.09 -6.20
CA GLY A 559 3.63 15.94 -7.18
C GLY A 559 3.75 17.36 -6.66
N ARG A 560 4.90 17.99 -6.87
CA ARG A 560 5.11 19.41 -6.55
C ARG A 560 5.73 20.12 -7.73
N ASP A 561 5.35 21.39 -7.88
CA ASP A 561 5.93 22.30 -8.85
C ASP A 561 7.42 22.49 -8.57
N VAL A 562 8.19 22.55 -9.66
CA VAL A 562 9.66 22.59 -9.63
C VAL A 562 10.23 23.98 -9.96
N GLY A 563 9.38 24.90 -10.43
CA GLY A 563 9.76 26.26 -10.80
C GLY A 563 9.72 27.23 -9.62
N LEU A 564 10.73 28.11 -9.52
CA LEU A 564 10.86 29.07 -8.42
C LEU A 564 9.62 29.97 -8.27
N ASN A 565 9.06 30.46 -9.38
CA ASN A 565 7.86 31.30 -9.35
C ASN A 565 6.64 30.55 -8.83
N GLN A 566 6.51 29.26 -9.14
CA GLN A 566 5.40 28.42 -8.67
C GLN A 566 5.56 28.12 -7.18
N ILE A 567 6.77 27.76 -6.76
CA ILE A 567 7.13 27.55 -5.34
C ILE A 567 6.84 28.81 -4.51
N SER A 568 7.25 29.98 -4.99
CA SER A 568 7.00 31.25 -4.30
C SER A 568 5.50 31.55 -4.17
N LYS A 569 4.71 31.31 -5.22
CA LYS A 569 3.24 31.43 -5.17
C LYS A 569 2.61 30.45 -4.17
N PHE A 570 3.13 29.22 -4.08
CA PHE A 570 2.67 28.24 -3.11
C PHE A 570 2.93 28.70 -1.68
N GLU A 571 4.17 29.09 -1.35
CA GLU A 571 4.52 29.59 -0.01
C GLU A 571 3.71 30.85 0.35
N ALA A 572 3.48 31.75 -0.60
CA ALA A 572 2.60 32.91 -0.41
C ALA A 572 1.15 32.50 -0.12
N LYS A 573 0.62 31.46 -0.80
CA LYS A 573 -0.72 30.92 -0.53
C LYS A 573 -0.81 30.41 0.92
N VAL A 574 0.16 29.62 1.36
CA VAL A 574 0.15 29.05 2.73
C VAL A 574 0.30 30.14 3.80
N ALA A 575 1.18 31.12 3.57
CA ALA A 575 1.35 32.26 4.50
C ALA A 575 0.08 33.11 4.62
N ASN A 576 -0.56 33.47 3.50
CA ASN A 576 -1.81 34.21 3.50
C ASN A 576 -2.94 33.42 4.19
N GLY A 577 -3.04 32.13 3.90
CA GLY A 577 -4.05 31.27 4.52
C GLY A 577 -3.87 31.14 6.04
N ASN A 578 -2.63 31.07 6.54
CA ASN A 578 -2.36 31.11 7.99
C ASN A 578 -2.69 32.47 8.62
N SER A 579 -2.46 33.57 7.90
CA SER A 579 -2.88 34.91 8.34
C SER A 579 -4.40 35.00 8.49
N GLU A 580 -5.16 34.50 7.51
CA GLU A 580 -6.62 34.46 7.56
C GLU A 580 -7.17 33.56 8.68
N GLN A 581 -6.46 32.50 9.04
CA GLN A 581 -6.87 31.65 10.16
C GLN A 581 -6.87 32.42 11.49
N THR A 582 -6.01 33.44 11.66
CA THR A 582 -5.91 34.23 12.91
C THR A 582 -7.20 35.00 13.23
N ILE A 583 -7.95 35.41 12.19
CA ILE A 583 -9.23 36.12 12.32
C ILE A 583 -10.43 35.16 12.37
N SER A 584 -10.20 33.85 12.31
CA SER A 584 -11.27 32.86 12.29
C SER A 584 -11.92 32.66 13.67
N ARG A 585 -13.23 32.40 13.69
CA ARG A 585 -13.92 32.01 14.92
C ARG A 585 -13.46 30.64 15.44
N ASP A 586 -12.92 29.81 14.56
CA ASP A 586 -12.48 28.46 14.86
C ASP A 586 -11.21 28.48 15.71
N ILE A 587 -10.20 29.30 15.35
CA ILE A 587 -8.99 29.46 16.17
C ILE A 587 -9.31 30.08 17.54
N HIS A 588 -10.22 31.06 17.60
CA HIS A 588 -10.66 31.66 18.86
C HIS A 588 -11.31 30.62 19.79
N ARG A 589 -12.14 29.74 19.23
CA ARG A 589 -12.78 28.66 20.00
C ARG A 589 -11.78 27.59 20.44
N LEU A 590 -10.80 27.26 19.61
CA LEU A 590 -9.73 26.33 19.96
C LEU A 590 -8.87 26.90 21.10
N GLY A 591 -8.45 28.16 21.00
CA GLY A 591 -7.67 28.83 22.05
C GLY A 591 -8.36 28.84 23.41
N ARG A 592 -9.69 28.95 23.44
CA ARG A 592 -10.47 28.85 24.70
C ARG A 592 -10.60 27.44 25.27
N ARG A 593 -10.31 26.39 24.50
CA ARG A 593 -10.44 24.99 24.91
C ARG A 593 -9.11 24.28 25.12
N PHE A 594 -8.04 24.79 24.53
CA PHE A 594 -6.70 24.28 24.75
C PHE A 594 -6.19 24.66 26.14
N ASP A 595 -5.48 23.73 26.77
CA ASP A 595 -4.61 24.06 27.89
C ASP A 595 -3.45 24.95 27.44
N PHE A 596 -2.71 25.49 28.41
CA PHE A 596 -1.60 26.40 28.13
C PHE A 596 -0.57 25.83 27.15
N PHE A 597 -0.21 24.55 27.28
CA PHE A 597 0.81 23.93 26.43
C PHE A 597 0.29 23.73 25.01
N ARG A 598 -0.92 23.20 24.84
CA ARG A 598 -1.53 23.02 23.51
C ARG A 598 -1.79 24.36 22.83
N MET A 599 -2.18 25.39 23.58
CA MET A 599 -2.34 26.75 23.06
C MET A 599 -1.01 27.30 22.55
N LEU A 600 0.06 27.15 23.34
CA LEU A 600 1.40 27.57 22.95
C LEU A 600 1.90 26.81 21.72
N SER A 601 1.71 25.49 21.69
CA SER A 601 2.03 24.65 20.54
C SER A 601 1.29 25.12 19.30
N CYS A 602 -0.03 25.28 19.37
CA CYS A 602 -0.85 25.74 18.25
C CYS A 602 -0.42 27.14 17.75
N TYR A 603 -0.03 28.05 18.65
CA TYR A 603 0.53 29.33 18.27
C TYR A 603 1.80 29.15 17.44
N PHE A 604 2.81 28.43 17.95
CA PHE A 604 4.09 28.30 17.26
C PHE A 604 4.04 27.47 15.97
N THR A 605 3.11 26.52 15.88
CA THR A 605 3.03 25.60 14.74
C THR A 605 2.03 26.02 13.67
N THR A 606 1.18 27.01 13.95
CA THR A 606 0.12 27.43 13.03
C THR A 606 0.14 28.94 12.87
N VAL A 607 -0.66 29.68 13.64
CA VAL A 607 -0.92 31.11 13.40
C VAL A 607 0.30 32.01 13.63
N GLY A 608 1.17 31.65 14.58
CA GLY A 608 2.38 32.41 14.91
C GLY A 608 3.61 32.01 14.08
N PHE A 609 3.57 30.89 13.36
CA PHE A 609 4.73 30.34 12.66
C PHE A 609 5.37 31.37 11.70
N TYR A 610 4.59 31.91 10.77
CA TYR A 610 5.10 32.85 9.77
C TYR A 610 5.48 34.21 10.37
N PHE A 611 4.78 34.66 11.41
CA PHE A 611 5.14 35.88 12.13
C PHE A 611 6.50 35.72 12.83
N ASN A 612 6.70 34.61 13.55
CA ASN A 612 7.96 34.32 14.23
C ASN A 612 9.10 34.13 13.21
N SER A 613 8.85 33.46 12.08
CA SER A 613 9.82 33.30 11.00
C SER A 613 10.27 34.65 10.42
N LEU A 614 9.34 35.61 10.24
CA LEU A 614 9.67 36.97 9.82
C LEU A 614 10.56 37.68 10.85
N VAL A 615 10.20 37.61 12.13
CA VAL A 615 10.99 38.23 13.23
C VAL A 615 12.39 37.61 13.30
N CYS A 616 12.50 36.29 13.21
CA CYS A 616 13.79 35.59 13.18
C CYS A 616 14.63 36.00 11.97
N SER A 617 14.03 36.07 10.77
CA SER A 617 14.72 36.48 9.55
C SER A 617 15.26 37.91 9.67
N LEU A 618 14.43 38.86 10.13
CA LEU A 618 14.85 40.25 10.35
C LEU A 618 15.95 40.36 11.41
N SER A 619 15.85 39.59 12.50
CA SER A 619 16.84 39.58 13.58
C SER A 619 18.19 39.04 13.10
N LEU A 620 18.18 37.97 12.29
CA LEU A 620 19.39 37.41 11.67
C LEU A 620 20.01 38.39 10.68
N SER A 621 19.21 39.02 9.82
CA SER A 621 19.69 40.03 8.88
C SER A 621 20.32 41.22 9.61
N LEU A 622 19.66 41.73 10.65
CA LEU A 622 20.18 42.82 11.48
C LEU A 622 21.49 42.42 12.17
N SER A 623 21.54 41.21 12.77
CA SER A 623 22.74 40.70 13.41
C SER A 623 23.89 40.56 12.41
N LEU A 624 23.64 40.03 11.21
CA LEU A 624 24.65 39.86 10.18
C LEU A 624 25.18 41.22 9.70
N SER A 625 24.29 42.18 9.43
CA SER A 625 24.65 43.55 9.05
C SER A 625 25.47 44.24 10.14
N LEU A 626 25.12 44.05 11.41
CA LEU A 626 25.87 44.59 12.55
C LEU A 626 27.27 43.95 12.63
N SER A 627 27.38 42.63 12.52
CA SER A 627 28.66 41.92 12.53
C SER A 627 29.56 42.32 11.36
N LEU A 628 29.01 42.47 10.15
CA LEU A 628 29.74 42.95 8.96
C LEU A 628 30.25 44.38 9.16
N SER A 629 29.41 45.28 9.66
CA SER A 629 29.81 46.67 9.93
C SER A 629 30.86 46.79 11.04
N LEU A 630 30.73 46.01 12.12
CA LEU A 630 31.76 45.88 13.16
C LEU A 630 33.08 45.34 12.59
N SER A 631 33.04 44.28 11.78
CA SER A 631 34.24 43.70 11.15
C SER A 631 34.94 44.70 10.21
N LEU A 632 34.17 45.44 9.40
CA LEU A 632 34.70 46.50 8.54
C LEU A 632 35.33 47.63 9.36
N SER A 633 34.71 48.02 10.48
CA SER A 633 35.24 49.06 11.37
C SER A 633 36.50 48.64 12.14
N LEU A 634 36.72 47.34 12.34
CA LEU A 634 37.94 46.80 12.96
C LEU A 634 39.06 46.55 11.94
N SER A 635 38.76 46.59 10.65
CA SER A 635 39.70 46.39 9.55
C SER A 635 40.26 47.70 8.97
N LEU A 636 39.67 48.83 9.38
CA LEU A 636 40.11 50.21 9.13
C LEU A 636 40.80 50.75 10.39
#